data_AF-A0AAW8KBF5-F1
#
_entry.id   AF-A0AAW8KBF5-F1
#
_cell.length_a   1.000
_cell.length_b   1.000
_cell.length_c   1.000
_cell.angle_alpha   90.00
_cell.angle_beta   90.00
_cell.angle_gamma   90.00
#
_symmetry.space_group_name_H-M   'P 1'
#
loop_
_entity.id
_entity.type
_entity.pdbx_description
1 polymer ?
#
loop_
_entity_poly.entity_id
_entity_poly.type
_entity_poly.pdbx_seq_one_letter_code
_entity_poly.pdbx_strand_id
1 'polypeptide(L)'
;GMVGFENSNYTMNENETKTLKLVRVGGSSGKLTVTAQPNPGSAIQDDYNTTLIPTVTFEDGETEKTVNVETRRNTNKTGDQYF
;
A
#
# COMPACT_ATOMS: atom_id res chain seq x y z
N GLY A 1 -5.81 9.20 16.47
CA GLY A 1 -5.24 9.63 15.19
C GLY A 1 -5.80 8.81 14.04
N MET A 2 -5.81 9.38 12.84
CA MET A 2 -6.16 8.73 11.57
C MET A 2 -4.87 8.29 10.88
N VAL A 3 -4.89 7.13 10.20
CA VAL A 3 -3.75 6.64 9.40
C VAL A 3 -4.14 6.63 7.93
N GLY A 4 -3.25 7.12 7.07
CA GLY A 4 -3.39 7.05 5.62
C GLY A 4 -2.03 6.97 4.93
N PHE A 5 -2.04 6.74 3.62
CA PHE A 5 -0.84 6.87 2.81
C PHE A 5 -0.40 8.33 2.69
N GLU A 6 0.89 8.56 2.52
CA GLU A 6 1.44 9.90 2.31
C GLU A 6 0.90 10.56 1.03
N ASN A 7 0.69 9.77 -0.03
CA ASN A 7 0.14 10.24 -1.30
C ASN A 7 -1.21 9.58 -1.60
N SER A 8 -2.05 10.29 -2.34
CA SER A 8 -3.35 9.78 -2.81
C SER A 8 -3.24 8.80 -3.98
N ASN A 9 -2.10 8.80 -4.68
CA ASN A 9 -1.83 7.93 -5.82
C ASN A 9 -0.34 7.63 -5.95
N TYR A 10 -0.02 6.49 -6.55
CA TYR A 10 1.33 6.07 -6.88
C TYR A 10 1.34 5.47 -8.28
N THR A 11 2.28 5.88 -9.12
CA THR A 11 2.57 5.21 -10.39
C THR A 11 3.67 4.18 -10.18
N MET A 12 3.49 2.99 -10.75
CA MET A 12 4.44 1.87 -10.70
C MET A 12 4.53 1.26 -12.10
N ASN A 13 5.73 0.81 -12.47
CA ASN A 13 5.91 -0.08 -13.61
C ASN A 13 5.44 -1.49 -13.24
N GLU A 14 5.29 -2.34 -14.25
CA GLU A 14 5.18 -3.78 -14.03
C GLU A 14 6.47 -4.37 -13.44
N ASN A 15 6.36 -5.46 -12.67
CA ASN A 15 7.48 -6.11 -11.97
C ASN A 15 8.27 -5.15 -11.07
N GLU A 16 7.58 -4.23 -10.40
CA GLU A 16 8.16 -3.27 -9.47
C GLU A 16 7.75 -3.59 -8.04
N THR A 17 8.70 -3.51 -7.10
CA THR A 17 8.43 -3.40 -5.66
C THR A 17 8.59 -1.94 -5.25
N LYS A 18 7.56 -1.37 -4.62
CA LYS A 18 7.59 0.02 -4.14
C LYS A 18 7.26 0.08 -2.66
N THR A 19 8.07 0.85 -1.94
CA THR A 19 7.83 1.15 -0.53
C THR A 19 6.97 2.40 -0.41
N LEU A 20 5.80 2.26 0.23
CA LEU A 20 4.86 3.33 0.49
C LEU A 20 4.94 3.75 1.96
N LYS A 21 4.79 5.04 2.21
CA LYS A 21 4.78 5.61 3.57
C LYS A 21 3.35 5.76 4.08
N LEU A 22 3.13 5.30 5.31
CA LEU A 22 1.91 5.52 6.08
C LEU A 22 2.16 6.63 7.11
N VAL A 23 1.21 7.55 7.22
CA VAL A 23 1.26 8.71 8.12
C VAL A 23 0.07 8.67 9.06
N ARG A 24 0.34 8.79 10.37
CA ARG A 24 -0.65 8.90 11.44
C ARG A 24 -0.78 10.36 11.88
N VAL A 25 -1.97 10.94 11.73
CA VAL A 25 -2.27 12.35 12.02
C VAL A 25 -3.36 12.49 13.09
N GLY A 26 -3.42 13.63 13.79
CA GLY A 26 -4.45 13.88 14.81
C GLY A 26 -4.29 13.01 16.07
N GLY A 27 -3.06 12.70 16.46
CA GLY A 27 -2.70 12.04 17.72
C GLY A 27 -1.97 10.70 17.55
N SER A 28 -0.86 10.56 18.28
CA SER A 28 0.06 9.41 18.28
C SER A 28 0.08 8.62 19.59
N SER A 29 -0.75 8.98 20.56
CA SER A 29 -0.82 8.23 21.83
C SER A 29 -1.48 6.86 21.62
N GLY A 30 -0.92 5.85 22.30
CA GLY A 30 -1.35 4.48 22.27
C GLY A 30 -0.91 3.72 21.02
N LYS A 31 -0.78 2.40 21.20
CA LYS A 31 -0.47 1.45 20.15
C LYS A 31 -1.62 1.32 19.16
N LEU A 32 -1.30 1.26 17.87
CA LEU A 32 -2.27 1.10 16.77
C LEU A 32 -1.71 0.14 15.71
N THR A 33 -2.47 -0.90 15.40
CA THR A 33 -2.13 -1.84 14.31
C THR A 33 -3.00 -1.55 13.08
N VAL A 34 -2.37 -1.54 11.90
CA VAL A 34 -3.00 -1.27 10.62
C VAL A 34 -2.63 -2.36 9.64
N THR A 35 -3.61 -2.86 8.90
CA THR A 35 -3.42 -3.80 7.79
C THR A 35 -3.72 -3.08 6.49
N ALA A 36 -2.79 -3.13 5.53
CA ALA A 36 -2.98 -2.58 4.20
C ALA A 36 -3.29 -3.72 3.22
N GLN A 37 -4.43 -3.64 2.55
CA GLN A 37 -4.89 -4.65 1.60
C GLN A 37 -5.09 -4.01 0.22
N PRO A 38 -4.54 -4.60 -0.85
CA PRO A 38 -4.85 -4.18 -2.22
C PRO A 38 -6.35 -4.32 -2.52
N ASN A 39 -6.95 -3.39 -3.27
CA ASN A 39 -8.35 -3.47 -3.65
C ASN A 39 -8.49 -3.43 -5.18
N PRO A 40 -8.92 -4.52 -5.84
CA PRO A 40 -8.94 -4.58 -7.30
C PRO A 40 -9.70 -3.42 -7.94
N GLY A 41 -9.11 -2.84 -8.98
CA GLY A 41 -9.71 -1.85 -9.85
C GLY A 41 -9.86 -2.39 -11.28
N SER A 42 -9.23 -1.72 -12.24
CA SER A 42 -9.09 -2.25 -13.60
C SER A 42 -7.94 -3.26 -13.73
N ALA A 43 -6.98 -3.25 -12.80
CA ALA A 43 -5.98 -4.28 -12.66
C ALA A 43 -6.63 -5.56 -12.12
N ILE A 44 -6.32 -6.69 -12.73
CA ILE A 44 -6.77 -8.00 -12.29
C ILE A 44 -5.78 -8.59 -11.27
N GLN A 45 -6.20 -9.67 -10.60
CA GLN A 45 -5.42 -10.35 -9.56
C GLN A 45 -3.99 -10.75 -10.01
N ASP A 46 -3.78 -10.96 -11.31
CA ASP A 46 -2.49 -11.33 -11.88
C ASP A 46 -1.54 -10.15 -12.09
N ASP A 47 -2.02 -8.90 -12.03
CA ASP A 47 -1.24 -7.68 -12.28
C ASP A 47 -0.43 -7.22 -11.05
N TYR A 48 -0.74 -7.76 -9.87
CA TYR A 48 -0.11 -7.36 -8.59
C TYR A 48 -0.12 -8.48 -7.55
N ASN A 49 0.65 -8.32 -6.48
CA ASN A 49 0.72 -9.31 -5.41
C ASN A 49 -0.45 -9.19 -4.42
N THR A 50 -1.51 -9.96 -4.66
CA THR A 50 -2.70 -9.96 -3.78
C THR A 50 -2.50 -10.66 -2.45
N THR A 51 -1.36 -11.34 -2.27
CA THR A 51 -1.01 -12.04 -1.03
C THR A 51 -0.12 -11.19 -0.12
N LEU A 52 0.47 -10.11 -0.66
CA LEU A 52 1.24 -9.15 0.12
C LEU A 52 0.28 -8.20 0.84
N ILE A 53 -0.14 -8.60 2.04
CA ILE A 53 -1.06 -7.86 2.90
C ILE A 53 -0.29 -7.43 4.16
N PRO A 54 0.52 -6.36 4.09
CA PRO A 54 1.38 -5.98 5.19
C PRO A 54 0.56 -5.48 6.39
N THR A 55 0.95 -5.95 7.58
CA THR A 55 0.44 -5.46 8.86
C THR A 55 1.54 -4.69 9.56
N VAL A 56 1.29 -3.43 9.88
CA VAL A 56 2.22 -2.55 10.59
C VAL A 56 1.64 -2.15 11.92
N THR A 57 2.50 -1.98 12.91
CA THR A 57 2.09 -1.48 14.22
C THR A 57 2.84 -0.21 14.55
N PHE A 58 2.09 0.85 14.80
CA PHE A 58 2.54 2.09 15.40
C PHE A 58 2.55 1.91 16.91
N GLU A 59 3.72 1.96 17.52
CA GLU A 59 3.89 2.06 18.96
C GLU A 59 3.54 3.48 19.46
N ASP A 60 3.50 3.65 20.78
CA ASP A 60 3.19 4.95 21.39
C ASP A 60 4.16 6.03 20.91
N GLY A 61 3.61 7.16 20.44
CA GLY A 61 4.37 8.28 19.89
C GLY A 61 4.76 8.14 18.42
N GLU A 62 4.64 6.96 17.79
CA GLU A 62 5.01 6.79 16.39
C GLU A 62 3.97 7.39 15.43
N THR A 63 4.46 8.13 14.44
CA THR A 63 3.63 8.82 13.43
C THR A 63 3.84 8.33 12.01
N GLU A 64 4.88 7.53 11.74
CA GLU A 64 5.24 7.10 10.40
C GLU A 64 5.63 5.61 10.37
N LYS A 65 5.17 4.89 9.33
CA LYS A 65 5.59 3.52 9.00
C LYS A 65 5.70 3.37 7.50
N THR A 66 6.29 2.25 7.06
CA THR A 66 6.35 1.89 5.65
C THR A 66 5.76 0.53 5.40
N VAL A 67 5.23 0.33 4.19
CA VAL A 67 4.71 -0.93 3.67
C VAL A 67 5.18 -1.12 2.24
N ASN A 68 5.30 -2.36 1.79
CA ASN A 68 5.66 -2.66 0.41
C ASN A 68 4.42 -3.05 -0.40
N VAL A 69 4.42 -2.64 -1.66
CA VAL A 69 3.47 -3.06 -2.69
C VAL A 69 4.27 -3.60 -3.86
N GLU A 70 3.75 -4.64 -4.51
CA GLU A 70 4.42 -5.34 -5.62
C GLU A 70 3.48 -5.48 -6.81
N THR A 71 3.93 -5.05 -7.97
CA THR A 71 3.28 -5.31 -9.27
C THR A 71 3.89 -6.55 -9.92
N ARG A 72 3.14 -7.17 -10.82
CA ARG A 72 3.54 -8.31 -11.64
C ARG A 72 3.41 -7.93 -13.10
N ARG A 73 4.16 -8.61 -13.97
CA ARG A 73 4.06 -8.40 -15.41
C ARG A 73 2.80 -9.03 -15.98
N ASN A 74 1.98 -8.20 -16.61
CA ASN A 74 0.89 -8.63 -17.46
C ASN A 74 1.42 -8.86 -18.88
N THR A 75 1.11 -10.00 -19.47
CA THR A 75 1.48 -10.32 -20.86
C THR A 75 0.34 -10.03 -21.85
N ASN A 76 -0.86 -9.75 -21.35
CA ASN A 76 -1.98 -9.32 -22.15
C ASN A 76 -1.75 -7.87 -22.62
N LYS A 77 -2.28 -7.54 -23.80
CA LYS A 77 -2.22 -6.17 -24.30
C LYS A 77 -3.30 -5.33 -23.62
N THR A 78 -2.96 -4.73 -22.49
CA THR A 78 -3.77 -3.77 -21.75
C THR A 78 -3.18 -2.36 -21.87
N GLY A 79 -3.93 -1.35 -21.40
CA GLY A 79 -3.38 -0.01 -21.16
C GLY A 79 -2.95 0.14 -19.70
N ASP A 80 -2.82 1.36 -19.21
CA ASP A 80 -2.58 1.62 -17.80
C ASP A 80 -3.74 1.07 -16.94
N GLN A 81 -3.40 0.38 -15.85
CA GLN A 81 -4.35 -0.25 -14.92
C GLN A 81 -4.11 0.22 -13.48
N TYR A 82 -5.11 0.03 -12.60
CA TYR A 82 -5.05 0.45 -11.20
C TYR A 82 -5.71 -0.55 -10.24
N PHE A 83 -5.27 -0.54 -8.97
CA PHE A 83 -5.77 -1.29 -7.81
C PHE A 83 -5.48 -0.52 -6.50
#